data_AF-A0A914MXH0-F1
#
_entry.id   AF-A0A914MXH0-F1
#
_cell.length_a   1.000
_cell.length_b   1.000
_cell.length_c   1.000
_cell.angle_alpha   90.00
_cell.angle_beta   90.00
_cell.angle_gamma   90.00
#
_symmetry.space_group_name_H-M   'P 1'
#
loop_
_entity.id
_entity.type
_entity.pdbx_description
1 polymer ?
#
loop_
_entity_poly.entity_id
_entity_poly.type
_entity_poly.pdbx_seq_one_letter_code
_entity_poly.pdbx_strand_id
1 'polypeptide(L)'
;MKVNKQDEPGPLSSNQYSDYADYLKSFVDYFKNNSAPLYAISIINEPDYSDNPMTFTPDQMKNFLKNFAGRIKSGSNIKIIAPESYGYRRDMNDAILNDPQSASAVDIIASHGYGFIMKPQPLVKKSGKKFWMTEHFIDGNDFNSVMKQAEDIHNCLTIAEFNAYIHWWLRGNSITMMLLYQNWQLTPKAYVIGHFAKFIRPGYFRVNSVSSNNN
;
A
#
# COMPACT_ATOMS: atom_id res chain seq x y z
N MET A 1 -3.04 -22.14 8.50
CA MET A 1 -4.20 -21.38 7.98
C MET A 1 -4.37 -21.44 6.45
N LYS A 2 -3.33 -21.71 5.65
CA LYS A 2 -3.47 -21.84 4.19
C LYS A 2 -4.09 -23.17 3.76
N VAL A 3 -4.68 -23.20 2.56
CA VAL A 3 -5.17 -24.44 1.92
C VAL A 3 -4.01 -25.31 1.42
N ASN A 4 -2.89 -24.69 1.02
CA ASN A 4 -1.68 -25.37 0.55
C ASN A 4 -0.63 -25.52 1.68
N LYS A 5 0.44 -26.29 1.42
CA LYS A 5 1.61 -26.38 2.32
C LYS A 5 2.22 -24.99 2.57
N GLN A 6 2.94 -24.84 3.68
CA GLN A 6 3.37 -23.56 4.24
C GLN A 6 4.03 -22.60 3.23
N ASP A 7 4.78 -23.15 2.27
CA ASP A 7 5.62 -22.42 1.30
C ASP A 7 5.05 -22.33 -0.13
N GLU A 8 3.85 -22.86 -0.40
CA GLU A 8 3.24 -22.75 -1.74
C GLU A 8 2.23 -21.59 -1.81
N PRO A 9 2.23 -20.79 -2.88
CA PRO A 9 1.19 -19.82 -3.16
C PRO A 9 -0.20 -20.47 -3.15
N GLY A 10 -1.15 -19.82 -2.49
CA GLY A 10 -2.51 -20.31 -2.44
C GLY A 10 -3.43 -19.46 -1.57
N PRO A 11 -4.75 -19.56 -1.76
CA PRO A 11 -5.70 -18.79 -0.99
C PRO A 11 -5.69 -19.22 0.48
N LEU A 12 -6.02 -18.28 1.36
CA LEU A 12 -6.41 -18.61 2.72
C LEU A 12 -7.74 -19.38 2.68
N SER A 13 -7.85 -20.48 3.43
CA SER A 13 -9.12 -21.21 3.54
C SER A 13 -10.17 -20.29 4.15
N SER A 14 -11.40 -20.27 3.60
CA SER A 14 -12.48 -19.45 4.16
C SER A 14 -12.77 -19.78 5.63
N ASN A 15 -12.55 -21.04 6.03
CA ASN A 15 -12.68 -21.51 7.41
C ASN A 15 -11.59 -20.96 8.36
N GLN A 16 -10.63 -20.20 7.83
CA GLN A 16 -9.51 -19.63 8.59
C GLN A 16 -9.56 -18.09 8.62
N TYR A 17 -10.58 -17.47 8.03
CA TYR A 17 -10.69 -16.00 7.99
C TYR A 17 -10.88 -15.39 9.39
N SER A 18 -11.62 -16.09 10.26
CA SER A 18 -11.75 -15.67 11.67
C SER A 18 -10.40 -15.68 12.37
N ASP A 19 -9.69 -16.81 12.30
CA ASP A 19 -8.39 -16.97 12.96
C ASP A 19 -7.36 -15.99 12.41
N TYR A 20 -7.40 -15.69 11.11
CA TYR A 20 -6.53 -14.69 10.50
C TYR A 20 -6.84 -13.27 10.97
N ALA A 21 -8.12 -12.91 11.10
CA ALA A 21 -8.51 -11.61 11.66
C ALA A 21 -8.09 -11.49 13.14
N ASP A 22 -8.21 -12.56 13.92
CA ASP A 22 -7.77 -12.61 15.31
C ASP A 22 -6.23 -12.53 15.40
N TYR A 23 -5.50 -13.10 14.44
CA TYR A 23 -4.04 -12.94 14.32
C TYR A 23 -3.66 -11.48 14.05
N LEU A 24 -4.30 -10.81 13.08
CA LEU A 24 -4.06 -9.39 12.81
C LEU A 24 -4.39 -8.52 14.03
N LYS A 25 -5.48 -8.81 14.74
CA LYS A 25 -5.81 -8.15 16.01
C LYS A 25 -4.71 -8.35 17.05
N SER A 26 -4.19 -9.57 17.21
CA SER A 26 -3.15 -9.86 18.20
C SER A 26 -1.88 -9.02 17.97
N PHE A 27 -1.55 -8.76 16.70
CA PHE A 27 -0.45 -7.87 16.30
C PHE A 27 -0.75 -6.40 16.66
N VAL A 28 -1.96 -5.91 16.37
CA VAL A 28 -2.39 -4.56 16.78
C VAL A 28 -2.32 -4.37 18.29
N ASP A 29 -2.84 -5.35 19.06
CA ASP A 29 -2.83 -5.30 20.52
C ASP A 29 -1.41 -5.36 21.08
N TYR A 30 -0.53 -6.19 20.50
CA TYR A 30 0.87 -6.26 20.89
C TYR A 30 1.55 -4.88 20.81
N PHE A 31 1.44 -4.20 19.67
CA PHE A 31 2.04 -2.89 19.46
C PHE A 31 1.43 -1.82 20.38
N LYS A 32 0.11 -1.84 20.58
CA LYS A 32 -0.59 -0.97 21.53
C LYS A 32 -0.08 -1.16 22.97
N ASN A 33 0.04 -2.41 23.42
CA ASN A 33 0.46 -2.75 24.78
C ASN A 33 1.96 -2.48 25.02
N ASN A 34 2.76 -2.38 23.96
CA ASN A 34 4.17 -2.02 24.02
C ASN A 34 4.43 -0.53 23.71
N SER A 35 3.44 0.34 23.93
CA SER A 35 3.55 1.82 23.76
C SER A 35 3.94 2.28 22.34
N ALA A 36 3.64 1.46 21.32
CA ALA A 36 3.89 1.77 19.92
C ALA A 36 2.63 1.51 19.06
N PRO A 37 1.46 2.10 19.39
CA PRO A 37 0.22 1.80 18.69
C PRO A 37 0.33 2.09 17.18
N LEU A 38 -0.09 1.13 16.37
CA LEU A 38 -0.07 1.26 14.92
C LEU A 38 -1.09 2.30 14.45
N TYR A 39 -0.73 3.07 13.43
CA TYR A 39 -1.68 3.98 12.76
C TYR A 39 -2.73 3.21 11.94
N ALA A 40 -2.28 2.16 11.26
CA ALA A 40 -3.09 1.31 10.40
C ALA A 40 -2.46 -0.09 10.28
N ILE A 41 -3.25 -1.07 9.84
CA ILE A 41 -2.81 -2.42 9.49
C ILE A 41 -3.40 -2.81 8.13
N SER A 42 -2.60 -3.46 7.28
CA SER A 42 -3.08 -4.00 6.01
C SER A 42 -3.65 -5.40 6.17
N ILE A 43 -4.61 -5.75 5.32
CA ILE A 43 -5.16 -7.11 5.26
C ILE A 43 -4.12 -8.09 4.74
N ILE A 44 -3.36 -7.72 3.71
CA ILE A 44 -2.38 -8.59 3.08
C ILE A 44 -1.54 -7.74 2.10
N ASN A 45 -0.25 -8.05 2.01
CA ASN A 45 0.61 -7.55 0.93
C ASN A 45 0.21 -8.23 -0.39
N GLU A 46 0.15 -7.52 -1.52
CA GLU A 46 0.17 -8.09 -2.88
C GLU A 46 -0.71 -9.32 -3.13
N PRO A 47 -2.01 -9.29 -2.80
CA PRO A 47 -2.90 -10.45 -2.89
C PRO A 47 -3.05 -11.06 -4.29
N ASP A 48 -2.62 -10.32 -5.31
CA ASP A 48 -2.74 -10.58 -6.73
C ASP A 48 -1.39 -10.86 -7.43
N TYR A 49 -0.30 -10.97 -6.67
CA TYR A 49 1.02 -11.38 -7.18
C TYR A 49 1.18 -12.90 -7.11
N SER A 50 1.63 -13.52 -8.21
CA SER A 50 1.69 -14.99 -8.34
C SER A 50 2.62 -15.65 -7.33
N ASP A 51 3.70 -14.97 -6.96
CA ASP A 51 4.71 -15.52 -6.05
C ASP A 51 4.38 -15.22 -4.59
N ASN A 52 3.29 -14.49 -4.34
CA ASN A 52 2.84 -14.26 -2.98
C ASN A 52 2.32 -15.58 -2.39
N PRO A 53 2.88 -16.00 -1.24
CA PRO A 53 2.51 -17.26 -0.64
C PRO A 53 1.06 -17.26 -0.10
N MET A 54 0.35 -16.12 -0.07
CA MET A 54 -1.08 -16.04 0.21
C MET A 54 -1.77 -15.09 -0.77
N THR A 55 -2.85 -15.53 -1.42
CA THR A 55 -3.55 -14.72 -2.45
C THR A 55 -5.02 -14.50 -2.11
N PHE A 56 -5.54 -13.35 -2.55
CA PHE A 56 -6.96 -12.98 -2.43
C PHE A 56 -7.46 -12.48 -3.77
N THR A 57 -8.55 -13.07 -4.28
CA THR A 57 -9.32 -12.49 -5.38
C THR A 57 -10.02 -11.20 -4.91
N PRO A 58 -10.49 -10.34 -5.84
CA PRO A 58 -11.28 -9.16 -5.46
C PRO A 58 -12.49 -9.50 -4.57
N ASP A 59 -13.19 -10.61 -4.88
CA ASP A 59 -14.33 -11.07 -4.10
C ASP A 59 -13.93 -11.61 -2.71
N GLN A 60 -12.81 -12.31 -2.60
CA GLN A 60 -12.30 -12.77 -1.32
C GLN A 60 -11.90 -11.58 -0.43
N MET A 61 -11.23 -10.56 -0.98
CA MET A 61 -10.88 -9.34 -0.26
C MET A 61 -12.12 -8.59 0.24
N LYS A 62 -13.08 -8.35 -0.65
CA LYS A 62 -14.39 -7.77 -0.32
C LYS A 62 -15.08 -8.56 0.81
N ASN A 63 -15.17 -9.88 0.67
CA ASN A 63 -15.83 -10.75 1.63
C ASN A 63 -15.09 -10.85 2.98
N PHE A 64 -13.77 -10.74 2.98
CA PHE A 64 -12.99 -10.68 4.21
C PHE A 64 -13.25 -9.37 4.95
N LEU A 65 -13.13 -8.24 4.25
CA LEU A 65 -13.36 -6.91 4.83
C LEU A 65 -14.75 -6.80 5.45
N LYS A 66 -15.81 -7.15 4.70
CA LYS A 66 -17.19 -6.99 5.17
C LYS A 66 -17.51 -7.83 6.41
N ASN A 67 -16.90 -9.00 6.55
CA ASN A 67 -17.26 -9.97 7.60
C ASN A 67 -16.28 -9.99 8.79
N PHE A 68 -15.01 -9.60 8.59
CA PHE A 68 -13.94 -9.85 9.56
C PHE A 68 -13.15 -8.60 9.96
N ALA A 69 -13.19 -7.50 9.22
CA ALA A 69 -12.47 -6.27 9.60
C ALA A 69 -12.93 -5.72 10.97
N GLY A 70 -14.21 -5.89 11.32
CA GLY A 70 -14.73 -5.51 12.64
C GLY A 70 -14.06 -6.26 13.80
N ARG A 71 -13.62 -7.51 13.58
CA ARG A 71 -12.84 -8.26 14.60
C ARG A 71 -11.49 -7.62 14.83
N ILE A 72 -10.79 -7.25 13.74
CA ILE A 72 -9.47 -6.58 13.82
C ILE A 72 -9.58 -5.26 14.59
N LYS A 73 -10.65 -4.49 14.34
CA LYS A 73 -10.91 -3.21 15.00
C LYS A 73 -11.38 -3.34 16.46
N SER A 74 -11.83 -4.51 16.89
CA SER A 74 -12.41 -4.67 18.23
C SER A 74 -11.44 -4.24 19.34
N GLY A 75 -11.85 -3.25 20.15
CA GLY A 75 -11.03 -2.69 21.24
C GLY A 75 -9.90 -1.74 20.80
N SER A 76 -9.86 -1.30 19.54
CA SER A 76 -8.88 -0.35 19.02
C SER A 76 -9.47 0.62 17.98
N ASN A 77 -8.76 1.71 17.70
CA ASN A 77 -9.08 2.65 16.62
C ASN A 77 -8.20 2.41 15.38
N ILE A 78 -7.73 1.17 15.19
CA ILE A 78 -6.84 0.81 14.09
C ILE A 78 -7.54 1.07 12.76
N LYS A 79 -6.81 1.67 11.82
CA LYS A 79 -7.28 1.83 10.44
C LYS A 79 -6.94 0.59 9.62
N ILE A 80 -7.83 0.24 8.69
CA ILE A 80 -7.63 -0.89 7.77
C ILE A 80 -7.17 -0.36 6.42
N ILE A 81 -6.05 -0.91 5.95
CA ILE A 81 -5.51 -0.73 4.61
C ILE A 81 -5.88 -1.96 3.76
N ALA A 82 -6.35 -1.74 2.54
CA ALA A 82 -6.59 -2.78 1.54
C ALA A 82 -6.70 -2.14 0.14
N PRO A 83 -6.54 -2.89 -0.97
CA PRO A 83 -6.11 -4.28 -1.06
C PRO A 83 -4.59 -4.46 -1.18
N GLU A 84 -3.81 -3.39 -1.37
CA GLU A 84 -2.36 -3.46 -1.67
C GLU A 84 -2.03 -4.30 -2.90
N SER A 85 -2.81 -4.10 -3.98
CA SER A 85 -2.54 -4.76 -5.26
C SER A 85 -1.11 -4.48 -5.74
N TYR A 86 -0.38 -5.53 -6.10
CA TYR A 86 0.97 -5.48 -6.68
C TYR A 86 1.02 -4.58 -7.92
N GLY A 87 0.07 -4.78 -8.83
CA GLY A 87 0.06 -4.18 -10.15
C GLY A 87 -0.95 -3.05 -10.30
N TYR A 88 -1.27 -2.30 -9.24
CA TYR A 88 -2.22 -1.18 -9.31
C TYR A 88 -3.59 -1.56 -9.91
N ARG A 89 -4.06 -2.78 -9.65
CA ARG A 89 -5.27 -3.35 -10.25
C ARG A 89 -6.53 -2.64 -9.77
N ARG A 90 -7.24 -2.04 -10.73
CA ARG A 90 -8.50 -1.33 -10.49
C ARG A 90 -9.61 -2.24 -9.97
N ASP A 91 -9.71 -3.47 -10.47
CA ASP A 91 -10.78 -4.40 -10.09
C ASP A 91 -10.74 -4.80 -8.61
N MET A 92 -9.54 -4.86 -8.01
CA MET A 92 -9.38 -5.08 -6.58
C MET A 92 -9.98 -3.93 -5.75
N ASN A 93 -9.77 -2.68 -6.17
CA ASN A 93 -10.33 -1.49 -5.52
C ASN A 93 -11.85 -1.39 -5.74
N ASP A 94 -12.29 -1.59 -6.98
CA ASP A 94 -13.70 -1.45 -7.37
C ASP A 94 -14.58 -2.52 -6.67
N ALA A 95 -14.08 -3.73 -6.45
CA ALA A 95 -14.83 -4.77 -5.72
C ALA A 95 -15.14 -4.36 -4.26
N ILE A 96 -14.21 -3.69 -3.59
CA ILE A 96 -14.39 -3.18 -2.22
C ILE A 96 -15.34 -1.98 -2.22
N LEU A 97 -15.12 -1.02 -3.12
CA LEU A 97 -15.83 0.25 -3.10
C LEU A 97 -17.29 0.17 -3.58
N ASN A 98 -17.63 -0.85 -4.39
CA ASN A 98 -19.00 -1.07 -4.84
C ASN A 98 -19.87 -1.82 -3.81
N ASP A 99 -19.30 -2.39 -2.76
CA ASP A 99 -20.03 -3.05 -1.69
C ASP A 99 -20.03 -2.18 -0.41
N PRO A 100 -21.17 -1.63 0.03
CA PRO A 100 -21.21 -0.66 1.13
C PRO A 100 -20.62 -1.19 2.45
N GLN A 101 -20.74 -2.48 2.72
CA GLN A 101 -20.22 -3.08 3.97
C GLN A 101 -18.69 -3.11 3.97
N SER A 102 -18.06 -3.66 2.94
CA SER A 102 -16.60 -3.66 2.80
C SER A 102 -16.04 -2.25 2.59
N ALA A 103 -16.73 -1.39 1.85
CA ALA A 103 -16.39 0.02 1.74
C ALA A 103 -16.40 0.71 3.12
N SER A 104 -17.36 0.43 4.00
CA SER A 104 -17.38 0.99 5.36
C SER A 104 -16.27 0.42 6.26
N ALA A 105 -15.82 -0.81 5.99
CA ALA A 105 -14.80 -1.49 6.77
C ALA A 105 -13.37 -0.98 6.50
N VAL A 106 -13.07 -0.56 5.26
CA VAL A 106 -11.74 -0.06 4.85
C VAL A 106 -11.60 1.44 5.08
N ASP A 107 -10.47 1.88 5.63
CA ASP A 107 -10.20 3.30 5.89
C ASP A 107 -9.29 3.92 4.82
N ILE A 108 -8.35 3.12 4.30
CA ILE A 108 -7.33 3.54 3.33
C ILE A 108 -7.34 2.53 2.19
N ILE A 109 -7.62 3.01 0.98
CA ILE A 109 -7.37 2.24 -0.23
C ILE A 109 -5.87 2.30 -0.52
N ALA A 110 -5.26 1.17 -0.91
CA ALA A 110 -3.84 1.12 -1.20
C ALA A 110 -3.50 0.25 -2.41
N SER A 111 -2.40 0.58 -3.06
CA SER A 111 -1.86 -0.17 -4.19
C SER A 111 -0.35 0.06 -4.30
N HIS A 112 0.34 -0.88 -4.92
CA HIS A 112 1.75 -0.77 -5.28
C HIS A 112 1.88 -0.19 -6.70
N GLY A 113 3.12 0.05 -7.15
CA GLY A 113 3.41 0.68 -8.45
C GLY A 113 3.96 -0.24 -9.55
N TYR A 114 4.16 -1.53 -9.28
CA TYR A 114 4.99 -2.39 -10.14
C TYR A 114 4.39 -2.68 -11.50
N GLY A 115 5.12 -2.37 -12.58
CA GLY A 115 4.79 -2.80 -13.95
C GLY A 115 3.62 -2.06 -14.60
N PHE A 116 3.12 -0.98 -13.99
CA PHE A 116 2.00 -0.21 -14.49
C PHE A 116 2.28 1.28 -14.59
N ILE A 117 1.65 1.91 -15.59
CA ILE A 117 1.61 3.36 -15.71
C ILE A 117 0.45 3.85 -14.82
N MET A 118 0.74 4.83 -13.97
CA MET A 118 -0.26 5.45 -13.10
C MET A 118 -1.44 5.98 -13.91
N LYS A 119 -2.65 5.67 -13.44
CA LYS A 119 -3.92 6.09 -14.06
C LYS A 119 -4.89 6.56 -12.98
N PRO A 120 -5.81 7.49 -13.28
CA PRO A 120 -6.84 7.86 -12.34
C PRO A 120 -7.69 6.65 -11.89
N GLN A 121 -8.10 6.64 -10.62
CA GLN A 121 -9.00 5.63 -10.04
C GLN A 121 -10.31 6.31 -9.61
N PRO A 122 -11.32 6.44 -10.51
CA PRO A 122 -12.47 7.30 -10.28
C PRO A 122 -13.32 6.90 -9.06
N LEU A 123 -13.48 5.60 -8.80
CA LEU A 123 -14.24 5.15 -7.63
C LEU A 123 -13.51 5.45 -6.33
N VAL A 124 -12.18 5.32 -6.29
CA VAL A 124 -11.38 5.71 -5.13
C VAL A 124 -11.56 7.20 -4.85
N LYS A 125 -11.42 8.05 -5.88
CA LYS A 125 -11.67 9.50 -5.78
C LYS A 125 -13.09 9.81 -5.30
N LYS A 126 -14.11 9.19 -5.89
CA LYS A 126 -15.52 9.37 -5.52
C LYS A 126 -15.81 8.93 -4.08
N SER A 127 -15.10 7.92 -3.58
CA SER A 127 -15.31 7.40 -2.22
C SER A 127 -14.88 8.37 -1.12
N GLY A 128 -14.02 9.35 -1.44
CA GLY A 128 -13.45 10.28 -0.46
C GLY A 128 -12.47 9.63 0.52
N LYS A 129 -12.14 8.35 0.36
CA LYS A 129 -11.16 7.64 1.20
C LYS A 129 -9.74 8.09 0.89
N LYS A 130 -8.84 7.86 1.85
CA LYS A 130 -7.41 8.00 1.58
C LYS A 130 -6.98 6.95 0.56
N PHE A 131 -6.07 7.34 -0.33
CA PHE A 131 -5.45 6.46 -1.31
C PHE A 131 -3.94 6.50 -1.16
N TRP A 132 -3.28 5.39 -0.83
CA TRP A 132 -1.84 5.33 -0.56
C TRP A 132 -1.11 4.46 -1.59
N MET A 133 0.02 4.95 -2.09
CA MET A 133 1.00 4.10 -2.76
C MET A 133 1.89 3.52 -1.64
N THR A 134 1.73 2.23 -1.36
CA THR A 134 2.32 1.60 -0.17
C THR A 134 3.63 0.87 -0.42
N GLU A 135 3.98 0.62 -1.68
CA GLU A 135 5.26 0.02 -2.05
C GLU A 135 5.57 0.25 -3.54
N HIS A 136 6.78 0.77 -3.79
CA HIS A 136 7.41 0.76 -5.11
C HIS A 136 8.91 1.05 -4.98
N PHE A 137 9.67 0.81 -6.06
CA PHE A 137 11.03 1.32 -6.23
C PHE A 137 11.36 1.46 -7.72
N ILE A 138 12.27 2.39 -8.04
CA ILE A 138 12.97 2.40 -9.32
C ILE A 138 14.39 1.87 -9.13
N ASP A 139 14.78 0.89 -9.96
CA ASP A 139 16.12 0.31 -9.92
C ASP A 139 17.17 1.25 -10.55
N GLY A 140 18.32 1.35 -9.91
CA GLY A 140 19.45 2.18 -10.31
C GLY A 140 19.66 3.42 -9.44
N ASN A 141 20.91 3.89 -9.40
CA ASN A 141 21.32 5.11 -8.68
C ASN A 141 22.00 6.14 -9.61
N ASP A 142 22.10 5.85 -10.92
CA ASP A 142 22.51 6.83 -11.90
C ASP A 142 21.44 7.93 -12.04
N PHE A 143 21.84 9.06 -12.63
CA PHE A 143 20.98 10.23 -12.74
C PHE A 143 19.64 9.92 -13.41
N ASN A 144 19.60 9.09 -14.46
CA ASN A 144 18.37 8.80 -15.18
C ASN A 144 17.40 7.98 -14.33
N SER A 145 17.87 6.93 -13.64
CA SER A 145 17.03 6.17 -12.72
C SER A 145 16.53 7.00 -11.54
N VAL A 146 17.35 7.90 -11.03
CA VAL A 146 16.98 8.81 -9.94
C VAL A 146 15.93 9.84 -10.39
N MET A 147 16.03 10.36 -11.61
CA MET A 147 14.99 11.23 -12.17
C MET A 147 13.69 10.47 -12.46
N LYS A 148 13.76 9.22 -12.92
CA LYS A 148 12.57 8.36 -13.05
C LYS A 148 11.88 8.11 -11.71
N GLN A 149 12.64 7.99 -10.61
CA GLN A 149 12.07 7.92 -9.26
C GLN A 149 11.32 9.21 -8.89
N ALA A 150 11.81 10.38 -9.30
CA ALA A 150 11.12 11.65 -9.09
C ALA A 150 9.83 11.74 -9.92
N GLU A 151 9.88 11.30 -11.19
CA GLU A 151 8.73 11.22 -12.08
C GLU A 151 7.67 10.23 -11.55
N ASP A 152 8.08 9.10 -11.00
CA ASP A 152 7.18 8.12 -10.37
C ASP A 152 6.40 8.73 -9.20
N ILE A 153 7.10 9.42 -8.28
CA ILE A 153 6.47 10.15 -7.17
C ILE A 153 5.53 11.24 -7.71
N HIS A 154 5.96 12.00 -8.72
CA HIS A 154 5.13 13.02 -9.35
C HIS A 154 3.83 12.41 -9.90
N ASN A 155 3.92 11.37 -10.71
CA ASN A 155 2.77 10.69 -11.33
C ASN A 155 1.83 10.08 -10.28
N CYS A 156 2.37 9.53 -9.19
CA CYS A 156 1.58 9.07 -8.05
C CYS A 156 0.73 10.21 -7.46
N LEU A 157 1.32 11.40 -7.29
CA LEU A 157 0.64 12.55 -6.69
C LEU A 157 -0.31 13.28 -7.65
N THR A 158 0.00 13.33 -8.95
CA THR A 158 -0.73 14.16 -9.92
C THR A 158 -1.74 13.37 -10.78
N ILE A 159 -1.44 12.13 -11.15
CA ILE A 159 -2.30 11.30 -12.01
C ILE A 159 -3.20 10.39 -11.17
N ALA A 160 -2.60 9.60 -10.27
CA ALA A 160 -3.33 8.69 -9.39
C ALA A 160 -3.98 9.43 -8.21
N GLU A 161 -3.46 10.62 -7.87
CA GLU A 161 -3.88 11.44 -6.73
C GLU A 161 -3.72 10.73 -5.37
N PHE A 162 -2.65 9.93 -5.24
CA PHE A 162 -2.28 9.33 -3.98
C PHE A 162 -2.00 10.40 -2.90
N ASN A 163 -2.36 10.09 -1.66
CA ASN A 163 -2.12 10.93 -0.48
C ASN A 163 -0.82 10.57 0.25
N ALA A 164 -0.21 9.43 -0.08
CA ALA A 164 1.06 8.98 0.47
C ALA A 164 1.84 8.18 -0.58
N TYR A 165 3.17 8.25 -0.48
CA TYR A 165 4.13 7.48 -1.26
C TYR A 165 5.08 6.79 -0.28
N ILE A 166 5.13 5.47 -0.30
CA ILE A 166 5.99 4.66 0.57
C ILE A 166 6.91 3.87 -0.34
N HIS A 167 8.20 4.21 -0.31
CA HIS A 167 9.24 3.41 -0.94
C HIS A 167 9.29 2.02 -0.29
N TRP A 168 9.72 1.00 -1.03
CA TRP A 168 9.85 -0.36 -0.54
C TRP A 168 10.77 -0.49 0.70
N TRP A 169 11.96 -1.03 0.56
CA TRP A 169 12.85 -1.20 1.71
C TRP A 169 13.76 0.00 1.89
N LEU A 170 13.88 0.44 3.14
CA LEU A 170 14.85 1.46 3.53
C LEU A 170 16.28 0.96 3.28
N ARG A 171 16.55 -0.30 3.62
CA ARG A 171 17.87 -0.96 3.49
C ARG A 171 17.68 -2.46 3.25
N GLY A 172 18.57 -3.05 2.47
CA GLY A 172 18.54 -4.46 2.07
C GLY A 172 19.76 -4.81 1.23
N ASN A 173 19.84 -6.03 0.72
CA ASN A 173 21.04 -6.52 0.03
C ASN A 173 21.30 -5.83 -1.31
N SER A 174 20.26 -5.28 -1.95
CA SER A 174 20.44 -4.50 -3.18
C SER A 174 20.98 -3.12 -2.85
N ILE A 175 22.04 -2.70 -3.54
CA ILE A 175 22.56 -1.32 -3.45
C ILE A 175 21.77 -0.34 -4.33
N THR A 176 20.98 -0.83 -5.29
CA THR A 176 20.32 -0.03 -6.32
C THR A 176 18.82 0.13 -6.11
N MET A 177 18.20 -0.59 -5.17
CA MET A 177 16.76 -0.51 -4.90
C MET A 177 16.43 0.16 -3.56
N MET A 178 17.45 0.43 -2.73
CA MET A 178 17.28 0.88 -1.34
C MET A 178 17.46 2.40 -1.20
N LEU A 179 17.01 2.95 -0.07
CA LEU A 179 17.24 4.36 0.30
C LEU A 179 18.53 4.56 1.12
N LEU A 180 19.02 3.50 1.75
CA LEU A 180 20.28 3.49 2.47
C LEU A 180 21.23 2.46 1.87
N TYR A 181 22.48 2.87 1.73
CA TYR A 181 23.59 1.94 1.53
C TYR A 181 23.85 1.11 2.80
N GLN A 182 24.66 0.07 2.64
CA GLN A 182 25.04 -0.82 3.75
C GLN A 182 25.76 -0.09 4.88
N ASN A 183 26.48 0.99 4.57
CA ASN A 183 27.17 1.87 5.51
C ASN A 183 26.28 2.99 6.10
N TRP A 184 24.95 2.88 5.96
CA TRP A 184 23.95 3.84 6.46
C TRP A 184 23.96 5.22 5.79
N GLN A 185 24.71 5.39 4.71
CA GLN A 185 24.64 6.62 3.91
C GLN A 185 23.40 6.62 3.01
N LEU A 186 22.84 7.80 2.80
CA LEU A 186 21.70 8.02 1.89
C LEU A 186 22.10 7.73 0.44
N THR A 187 21.25 7.02 -0.28
CA THR A 187 21.36 6.89 -1.74
C THR A 187 20.85 8.17 -2.44
N PRO A 188 21.24 8.42 -3.71
CA PRO A 188 20.65 9.50 -4.52
C PRO A 188 19.11 9.52 -4.51
N LYS A 189 18.45 8.35 -4.48
CA LYS A 189 16.99 8.26 -4.39
C LYS A 189 16.41 8.80 -3.08
N ALA A 190 17.13 8.65 -1.97
CA ALA A 190 16.69 9.21 -0.69
C ALA A 190 16.62 10.74 -0.73
N TYR A 191 17.52 11.40 -1.48
CA TYR A 191 17.45 12.84 -1.70
C TYR A 191 16.25 13.25 -2.55
N VAL A 192 15.93 12.47 -3.60
CA VAL A 192 14.70 12.68 -4.40
C VAL A 192 13.45 12.60 -3.53
N ILE A 193 13.30 11.54 -2.74
CA ILE A 193 12.17 11.45 -1.78
C ILE A 193 12.21 12.63 -0.80
N GLY A 194 13.41 13.04 -0.38
CA GLY A 194 13.62 14.22 0.46
C GLY A 194 13.06 15.52 -0.12
N HIS A 195 13.12 15.72 -1.44
CA HIS A 195 12.52 16.90 -2.10
C HIS A 195 11.00 16.99 -1.95
N PHE A 196 10.32 15.86 -1.71
CA PHE A 196 8.90 15.83 -1.37
C PHE A 196 8.72 15.83 0.15
N ALA A 197 9.26 14.82 0.84
CA ALA A 197 8.96 14.55 2.25
C ALA A 197 9.42 15.65 3.22
N LYS A 198 10.50 16.39 2.91
CA LYS A 198 10.98 17.48 3.78
C LYS A 198 10.13 18.74 3.69
N PHE A 199 9.46 18.96 2.56
CA PHE A 199 8.79 20.24 2.25
C PHE A 199 7.27 20.12 2.14
N ILE A 200 6.75 18.99 1.69
CA ILE A 200 5.31 18.67 1.65
C ILE A 200 4.98 17.86 2.90
N ARG A 201 4.42 18.54 3.91
CA ARG A 201 4.16 17.95 5.23
C ARG A 201 2.75 17.40 5.35
N PRO A 202 2.49 16.43 6.25
CA PRO A 202 1.13 15.95 6.52
C PRO A 202 0.18 17.11 6.82
N GLY A 203 -1.00 17.10 6.17
CA GLY A 203 -1.99 18.18 6.26
C GLY A 203 -1.95 19.18 5.10
N TYR A 204 -0.92 19.16 4.25
CA TYR A 204 -0.88 19.98 3.04
C TYR A 204 -1.82 19.40 1.98
N PHE A 205 -2.34 20.27 1.11
CA PHE A 205 -3.22 19.91 0.00
C PHE A 205 -2.54 20.19 -1.32
N ARG A 206 -2.61 19.25 -2.26
CA ARG A 206 -2.17 19.47 -3.63
C ARG A 206 -3.15 20.43 -4.31
N VAL A 207 -2.61 21.48 -4.94
CA VAL A 207 -3.38 22.39 -5.80
C VAL A 207 -3.17 22.01 -7.27
N ASN A 208 -4.07 22.46 -8.13
CA ASN A 208 -3.91 22.26 -9.56
C ASN A 208 -2.71 23.05 -10.09
N SER A 209 -1.95 22.45 -10.99
CA SER A 209 -0.79 23.06 -11.66
C SER A 209 -0.62 22.43 -13.03
N VAL A 210 -0.04 23.17 -13.98
CA VAL A 210 0.34 22.62 -15.28
C VAL A 210 1.36 21.49 -15.06
N SER A 211 1.04 20.28 -15.54
CA SER A 211 1.82 19.06 -15.27
C SER A 211 2.97 18.82 -16.25
N SER A 212 3.05 19.59 -17.33
CA SER A 212 4.18 19.56 -18.26
C SER A 212 4.33 20.93 -18.93
N ASN A 213 5.48 21.58 -18.74
CA ASN A 213 5.90 22.64 -19.64
C ASN A 213 6.55 21.96 -20.85
N ASN A 214 6.00 22.18 -22.05
CA ASN A 214 6.64 21.80 -23.31
C ASN A 214 7.85 22.71 -23.56
N ASN A 215 8.92 22.56 -22.77
CA ASN A 215 10.21 23.18 -23.04
C ASN A 215 11.12 22.18 -23.75
#